data_AF-A0A434RWG4-F1
#
_entry.id   AF-A0A434RWG4-F1
#
_cell.length_a   1.000
_cell.length_b   1.000
_cell.length_c   1.000
_cell.angle_alpha   90.00
_cell.angle_beta   90.00
_cell.angle_gamma   90.00
#
_symmetry.space_group_name_H-M   'P 1'
#
loop_
_entity.id
_entity.type
_entity.pdbx_description
1 polymer ?
#
loop_
_entity_poly.entity_id
_entity_poly.type
_entity_poly.pdbx_seq_one_letter_code
_entity_poly.pdbx_strand_id
1 'polypeptide(L)'
;MAIKRHTVIVEGTLAFRMQRVAAARAGDHGRDVATLPLLAARLAGGFARPADHATLVPIVARALTELAFEELEPVKTRPGMARAVLASLARVWAADIRFEGPRYASARLSDLGHIEAY
;
A
#
# COMPACT_ATOMS: atom_id res chain seq x y z
N MET A 1 32.60 18.54 14.06
CA MET A 1 31.40 18.12 14.83
C MET A 1 30.85 16.86 14.17
N ALA A 2 30.74 15.73 14.88
CA ALA A 2 30.27 14.47 14.29
C ALA A 2 28.75 14.53 14.08
N ILE A 3 28.28 14.23 12.87
CA ILE A 3 26.84 14.20 12.56
C ILE A 3 26.24 12.92 13.17
N LYS A 4 25.29 13.06 14.10
CA LYS A 4 24.57 11.93 14.68
C LYS A 4 23.40 11.52 13.78
N ARG A 5 23.54 10.36 13.11
CA ARG A 5 22.46 9.82 12.27
C ARG A 5 21.33 9.26 13.13
N HIS A 6 20.10 9.61 12.79
CA HIS A 6 18.91 9.04 13.41
C HIS A 6 17.73 9.08 12.45
N THR A 7 16.77 8.17 12.63
CA THR A 7 15.58 8.08 11.79
C THR A 7 14.34 8.34 12.64
N VAL A 8 13.42 9.16 12.12
CA VAL A 8 12.10 9.35 12.73
C VAL A 8 11.03 8.82 11.80
N ILE A 9 10.24 7.92 12.35
CA ILE A 9 9.09 7.30 11.67
C ILE A 9 7.88 8.16 11.97
N VAL A 10 7.15 8.52 10.92
CA VAL A 10 5.94 9.34 11.02
C VAL A 10 4.79 8.71 10.25
N GLU A 11 3.57 9.00 10.68
CA GLU A 11 2.36 8.50 10.06
C GLU A 11 1.83 9.50 9.03
N GLY A 12 1.64 9.03 7.80
CA GLY A 12 1.00 9.80 6.72
C GLY A 12 1.90 10.83 6.02
N THR A 13 1.42 11.26 4.84
CA THR A 13 2.16 12.14 3.93
C THR A 13 2.37 13.54 4.49
N LEU A 14 1.41 14.07 5.26
CA LEU A 14 1.51 15.41 5.83
C LEU A 14 2.60 15.48 6.90
N ALA A 15 2.59 14.55 7.88
CA ALA A 15 3.60 14.48 8.92
C ALA A 15 5.01 14.29 8.33
N PHE A 16 5.13 13.45 7.30
CA PHE A 16 6.37 13.29 6.53
C PHE A 16 6.90 14.60 5.97
N ARG A 17 6.04 15.38 5.29
CA ARG A 17 6.41 16.69 4.73
C ARG A 17 6.77 17.69 5.82
N MET A 18 5.95 17.78 6.87
CA MET A 18 6.17 18.72 7.98
C MET A 18 7.47 18.43 8.73
N GLN A 19 7.78 17.17 9.00
CA GLN A 19 8.98 16.82 9.75
C GLN A 19 10.26 17.08 8.98
N ARG A 20 10.24 16.91 7.65
CA ARG A 20 11.36 17.28 6.78
C ARG A 20 11.62 18.79 6.79
N VAL A 21 10.55 19.59 6.75
CA VAL A 21 10.67 21.06 6.86
C VAL A 21 11.22 21.47 8.23
N ALA A 22 10.75 20.83 9.31
CA ALA A 22 11.25 21.09 10.65
C ALA A 22 12.76 20.76 10.79
N ALA A 23 13.19 19.60 10.26
CA ALA A 23 14.60 19.19 10.26
C ALA A 23 15.48 20.18 9.50
N ALA A 24 15.04 20.64 8.33
CA ALA A 24 15.76 21.64 7.52
C ALA A 24 15.90 22.98 8.26
N ARG A 25 14.82 23.46 8.89
CA ARG A 25 14.84 24.70 9.69
C ARG A 25 15.76 24.60 10.91
N ALA A 26 15.87 23.42 11.51
CA ALA A 26 16.73 23.18 12.67
C ALA A 26 18.19 22.87 12.33
N GLY A 27 18.57 22.76 11.04
CA GLY A 27 19.92 22.34 10.64
C GLY A 27 20.26 20.90 11.04
N ASP A 28 19.24 20.04 11.20
CA ASP A 28 19.40 18.67 11.69
C ASP A 28 19.82 17.71 10.55
N HIS A 29 21.07 17.86 10.10
CA HIS A 29 21.62 17.14 8.95
C HIS A 29 21.75 15.62 9.15
N GLY A 30 21.62 15.13 10.38
CA GLY A 30 21.67 13.70 10.71
C GLY A 30 20.32 12.99 10.64
N ARG A 31 19.23 13.74 10.43
CA ARG A 31 17.86 13.21 10.52
C ARG A 31 17.34 12.68 9.19
N ASP A 32 16.99 11.40 9.19
CA ASP A 32 16.17 10.77 8.16
C ASP A 32 14.70 10.75 8.62
N VAL A 33 13.78 11.08 7.72
CA VAL A 33 12.33 11.04 8.00
C VAL A 33 11.74 9.99 7.07
N ALA A 34 11.03 9.02 7.61
CA ALA A 34 10.41 7.93 6.84
C ALA A 34 8.97 7.70 7.28
N THR A 35 8.11 7.30 6.36
CA THR A 35 6.83 6.66 6.71
C THR A 35 7.05 5.16 6.95
N LEU A 36 6.08 4.49 7.56
CA LEU A 36 6.18 3.04 7.78
C LEU A 36 6.41 2.24 6.47
N PRO A 37 5.74 2.54 5.33
CA PRO A 37 6.05 1.87 4.06
C PRO A 37 7.47 2.14 3.54
N LEU A 38 8.02 3.34 3.74
CA LEU A 38 9.39 3.65 3.33
C LEU A 38 10.43 2.93 4.20
N LEU A 39 10.15 2.78 5.50
CA LEU A 39 10.95 1.96 6.39
C LEU A 39 10.90 0.48 5.96
N ALA A 40 9.71 -0.05 5.70
CA ALA A 40 9.53 -1.42 5.23
C ALA A 40 10.30 -1.67 3.92
N ALA A 41 10.23 -0.74 2.97
CA ALA A 41 10.99 -0.81 1.73
C ALA A 41 12.50 -0.84 1.98
N ARG A 42 13.01 0.02 2.87
CA ARG A 42 14.43 0.01 3.25
C ARG A 42 14.87 -1.31 3.88
N LEU A 43 14.01 -1.91 4.71
CA LEU A 43 14.25 -3.21 5.34
C LEU A 43 14.21 -4.38 4.34
N ALA A 44 13.34 -4.30 3.33
CA ALA A 44 13.26 -5.29 2.24
C ALA A 44 14.46 -5.21 1.26
N GLY A 45 15.20 -4.10 1.28
CA GLY A 45 16.37 -3.85 0.45
C GLY A 45 16.31 -2.43 -0.09
N GLY A 46 17.42 -1.68 -0.03
CA GLY A 46 17.45 -0.23 -0.28
C GLY A 46 16.95 0.28 -1.65
N PHE A 47 16.63 -0.64 -2.58
CA PHE A 47 16.07 -0.35 -3.90
C PHE A 47 14.57 -0.67 -4.02
N ALA A 48 13.98 -1.34 -3.04
CA ALA A 48 12.54 -1.56 -3.01
C ALA A 48 11.83 -0.21 -2.81
N ARG A 49 10.64 -0.09 -3.38
CA ARG A 49 9.74 1.06 -3.17
C ARG A 49 8.32 0.55 -2.97
N PRO A 50 7.49 1.24 -2.16
CA PRO A 50 6.06 0.98 -2.14
C PRO A 50 5.49 1.09 -3.56
N ALA A 51 4.70 0.10 -3.97
CA ALA A 51 4.01 0.16 -5.25
C ALA A 51 3.00 1.31 -5.24
N ASP A 52 3.04 2.15 -6.27
CA ASP A 52 2.14 3.30 -6.39
C ASP A 52 0.84 2.94 -7.12
N HIS A 53 -0.15 3.83 -7.03
CA HIS A 53 -1.41 3.66 -7.74
C HIS A 53 -1.24 3.54 -9.25
N ALA A 54 -0.24 4.21 -9.84
CA ALA A 54 0.04 4.14 -11.27
C ALA A 54 0.51 2.75 -11.70
N THR A 55 1.19 2.02 -10.81
CA THR A 55 1.61 0.63 -11.02
C THR A 55 0.48 -0.34 -10.71
N LEU A 56 -0.21 -0.17 -9.58
CA LEU A 56 -1.18 -1.15 -9.07
C LEU A 56 -2.51 -1.13 -9.82
N VAL A 57 -3.02 0.04 -10.22
CA VAL A 57 -4.33 0.14 -10.89
C VAL A 57 -4.36 -0.64 -12.22
N PRO A 58 -3.35 -0.54 -13.11
CA PRO A 58 -3.31 -1.36 -14.33
C PRO A 58 -3.24 -2.86 -14.06
N ILE A 59 -2.50 -3.30 -13.03
CA ILE A 59 -2.40 -4.73 -12.66
C ILE A 59 -3.78 -5.24 -12.23
N VAL A 60 -4.46 -4.51 -11.35
CA VAL A 60 -5.82 -4.86 -10.90
C VAL A 60 -6.81 -4.84 -12.06
N ALA A 61 -6.70 -3.89 -13.00
CA ALA A 61 -7.56 -3.86 -14.18
C ALA A 61 -7.35 -5.09 -15.09
N ARG A 62 -6.11 -5.56 -15.20
CA ARG A 62 -5.77 -6.78 -15.94
C ARG A 62 -6.35 -8.03 -15.25
N ALA A 63 -6.18 -8.14 -13.94
CA ALA A 63 -6.79 -9.20 -13.13
C ALA A 63 -8.33 -9.24 -13.28
N LEU A 64 -8.98 -8.07 -13.23
CA LEU A 64 -10.44 -7.95 -13.44
C LEU A 64 -10.90 -8.41 -14.84
N THR A 65 -10.01 -8.35 -15.83
CA THR A 65 -10.30 -8.76 -17.21
C THR A 65 -10.07 -10.26 -17.41
N GLU A 66 -9.02 -10.81 -16.81
CA GLU A 66 -8.56 -12.18 -17.06
C GLU A 66 -9.18 -13.22 -16.11
N LEU A 67 -9.58 -12.81 -14.90
CA LEU A 67 -10.16 -13.71 -13.91
C LEU A 67 -11.69 -13.78 -14.02
N ALA A 68 -12.23 -14.92 -13.59
CA ALA A 68 -13.65 -15.12 -13.34
C ALA A 68 -13.91 -14.93 -11.84
N PHE A 69 -15.00 -14.25 -11.52
CA PHE A 69 -15.39 -13.93 -10.15
C PHE A 69 -16.75 -14.54 -9.81
N GLU A 70 -17.02 -14.72 -8.53
CA GLU A 70 -18.34 -15.15 -8.05
C GLU A 70 -19.24 -13.93 -7.80
N GLU A 71 -18.75 -12.96 -7.02
CA GLU A 71 -19.54 -11.80 -6.60
C GLU A 71 -19.20 -10.53 -7.41
N LEU A 72 -17.94 -10.34 -7.79
CA LEU A 72 -17.51 -9.16 -8.54
C LEU A 72 -17.86 -9.23 -10.04
N GLU A 73 -18.23 -10.39 -10.55
CA GLU A 73 -18.45 -10.62 -11.99
C GLU A 73 -19.45 -9.64 -12.63
N PRO A 74 -20.64 -9.37 -12.03
CA PRO A 74 -21.63 -8.48 -12.63
C PRO A 74 -21.19 -7.01 -12.69
N VAL A 75 -20.16 -6.65 -11.92
CA VAL A 75 -19.69 -5.28 -11.78
C VAL A 75 -18.27 -5.06 -12.30
N LYS A 76 -17.52 -6.10 -12.69
CA LYS A 76 -16.08 -5.99 -13.00
C LYS A 76 -15.71 -4.97 -14.09
N THR A 77 -16.62 -4.71 -15.03
CA THR A 77 -16.42 -3.78 -16.16
C THR A 77 -16.83 -2.34 -15.86
N ARG A 78 -17.36 -2.04 -14.66
CA ARG A 78 -17.84 -0.69 -14.35
C ARG A 78 -16.67 0.31 -14.30
N PRO A 79 -16.88 1.56 -14.75
CA PRO A 79 -15.87 2.60 -14.63
C PRO A 79 -15.41 2.76 -13.17
N GLY A 80 -14.10 2.77 -12.96
CA GLY A 80 -13.51 2.95 -11.62
C GLY A 80 -13.38 1.67 -10.79
N MET A 81 -13.81 0.50 -11.27
CA MET A 81 -13.72 -0.75 -10.51
C MET A 81 -12.31 -1.12 -10.10
N ALA A 82 -11.32 -0.97 -10.98
CA ALA A 82 -9.93 -1.24 -10.62
C ALA A 82 -9.47 -0.39 -9.41
N ARG A 83 -9.92 0.87 -9.31
CA ARG A 83 -9.63 1.73 -8.16
C ARG A 83 -10.41 1.30 -6.91
N ALA A 84 -11.67 0.92 -7.07
CA ALA A 84 -12.51 0.45 -5.97
C ALA A 84 -11.99 -0.86 -5.34
N VAL A 85 -11.56 -1.80 -6.19
CA VAL A 85 -10.93 -3.05 -5.78
C VAL A 85 -9.61 -2.77 -5.08
N LEU A 86 -8.73 -1.96 -5.68
CA LEU A 86 -7.46 -1.60 -5.04
C LEU A 86 -7.66 -0.92 -3.67
N ALA A 87 -8.66 -0.03 -3.53
CA ALA A 87 -9.00 0.58 -2.26
C ALA A 87 -9.53 -0.44 -1.24
N SER A 88 -10.22 -1.49 -1.70
CA SER A 88 -10.70 -2.58 -0.84
C SER A 88 -9.55 -3.47 -0.38
N LEU A 89 -8.65 -3.87 -1.29
CA LEU A 89 -7.41 -4.58 -0.95
C LEU A 89 -6.58 -3.82 0.08
N ALA A 90 -6.39 -2.52 -0.13
CA ALA A 90 -5.65 -1.67 0.82
C ALA A 90 -6.26 -1.69 2.24
N ARG A 91 -7.59 -1.75 2.37
CA ARG A 91 -8.27 -1.86 3.67
C ARG A 91 -8.09 -3.24 4.30
N VAL A 92 -8.15 -4.30 3.50
CA VAL A 92 -7.92 -5.68 3.96
C VAL A 92 -6.50 -5.83 4.49
N TRP A 93 -5.50 -5.35 3.73
CA TRP A 93 -4.10 -5.36 4.16
C TRP A 93 -3.85 -4.53 5.42
N ALA A 94 -4.43 -3.33 5.49
CA ALA A 94 -4.31 -2.48 6.68
C ALA A 94 -4.93 -3.10 7.94
N ALA A 95 -5.92 -3.98 7.77
CA ALA A 95 -6.58 -4.70 8.85
C ALA A 95 -5.91 -6.05 9.20
N ASP A 96 -4.81 -6.42 8.52
CA ASP A 96 -4.15 -7.74 8.62
C ASP A 96 -5.14 -8.92 8.46
N ILE A 97 -6.12 -8.74 7.57
CA ILE A 97 -7.10 -9.80 7.26
C ILE A 97 -6.48 -10.72 6.21
N ARG A 98 -6.45 -12.01 6.51
CA ARG A 98 -6.03 -13.07 5.58
C ARG A 98 -7.22 -13.55 4.77
N PHE A 99 -7.02 -13.75 3.46
CA PHE A 99 -8.04 -14.33 2.58
C PHE A 99 -8.24 -15.82 2.84
N GLU A 100 -7.17 -16.53 3.22
CA GLU A 100 -7.17 -17.95 3.57
C GLU A 100 -7.55 -18.13 5.04
N GLY A 101 -8.83 -17.98 5.38
CA GLY A 101 -9.27 -18.16 6.75
C GLY A 101 -10.76 -18.44 6.89
N PRO A 102 -11.18 -19.42 7.73
CA PRO A 102 -12.59 -19.76 7.91
C PRO A 102 -13.40 -18.61 8.54
N ARG A 103 -12.73 -17.64 9.15
CA ARG A 103 -13.34 -16.49 9.83
C ARG A 103 -13.91 -15.44 8.86
N TYR A 104 -13.50 -15.45 7.59
CA TYR A 104 -13.85 -14.43 6.60
C TYR A 104 -14.24 -15.03 5.24
N ALA A 105 -14.93 -16.18 5.25
CA ALA A 105 -15.40 -16.85 4.05
C ALA A 105 -16.60 -16.09 3.44
N SER A 106 -16.33 -15.14 2.55
CA SER A 106 -17.34 -14.54 1.67
C SER A 106 -16.85 -14.58 0.22
N ALA A 107 -17.79 -14.70 -0.73
CA ALA A 107 -17.49 -14.68 -2.16
C ALA A 107 -16.69 -13.43 -2.55
N ARG A 108 -17.06 -12.25 -2.04
CA ARG A 108 -16.28 -11.02 -2.20
C ARG A 108 -14.83 -11.12 -1.75
N LEU A 109 -14.56 -11.69 -0.57
CA LEU A 109 -13.20 -11.80 -0.06
C LEU A 109 -12.41 -12.85 -0.85
N SER A 110 -13.06 -13.94 -1.28
CA SER A 110 -12.45 -14.91 -2.18
C SER A 110 -12.04 -14.26 -3.51
N ASP A 111 -12.93 -13.48 -4.11
CA ASP A 111 -12.66 -12.74 -5.36
C ASP A 111 -11.47 -11.76 -5.20
N LEU A 112 -11.42 -11.04 -4.07
CA LEU A 112 -10.28 -10.16 -3.77
C LEU A 112 -8.98 -10.94 -3.56
N GLY A 113 -9.04 -12.13 -2.93
CA GLY A 113 -7.89 -13.02 -2.78
C GLY A 113 -7.35 -13.53 -4.12
N HIS A 114 -8.23 -13.85 -5.08
CA HIS A 114 -7.81 -14.20 -6.44
C HIS A 114 -7.06 -13.05 -7.13
N ILE A 115 -7.46 -11.81 -6.88
CA ILE A 115 -6.76 -10.62 -7.43
C ILE A 115 -5.43 -10.37 -6.72
N GLU A 116 -5.31 -10.67 -5.43
CA GLU A 116 -4.03 -10.56 -4.70
C GLU A 116 -2.98 -11.55 -5.24
N ALA A 117 -3.42 -12.77 -5.58
CA ALA A 117 -2.53 -13.83 -6.06
C ALA A 117 -2.13 -13.73 -7.54
N TYR A 118 -2.63 -12.71 -8.26
CA TYR A 118 -2.47 -12.52 -9.70
C TYR A 118 -1.16 -11.78 -10.09
#